data_AF-A0A5C8K7M7-F1
#
_entry.id   AF-A0A5C8K7M7-F1
#
_cell.length_a   1.000
_cell.length_b   1.000
_cell.length_c   1.000
_cell.angle_alpha   90.00
_cell.angle_beta   90.00
_cell.angle_gamma   90.00
#
_symmetry.space_group_name_H-M   'P 1'
#
loop_
_entity.id
_entity.type
_entity.pdbx_description
1 polymer ?
#
loop_
_entity_poly.entity_id
_entity_poly.type
_entity_poly.pdbx_seq_one_letter_code
_entity_poly.pdbx_strand_id
1 'polypeptide(L)'
;MNPDENQIKVVVNKRETMIFDDMLQCNQFIDSFTIDFADNIIFGAPKDLHPDFVQMSIIFYNPYQEKPNGQEVVLLDVDMPKKN
;
A
#
# COMPACT_ATOMS: atom_id res chain seq x y z
N MET A 1 -24.03 7.37 -6.69
CA MET A 1 -22.58 7.14 -6.62
C MET A 1 -22.35 5.69 -6.93
N ASN A 2 -21.47 5.39 -7.88
CA ASN A 2 -21.10 4.01 -8.14
C ASN A 2 -20.21 3.57 -6.95
N PRO A 3 -20.54 2.46 -6.25
CA PRO A 3 -19.75 2.03 -5.09
C PRO A 3 -18.27 1.81 -5.46
N ASP A 4 -18.00 1.40 -6.69
CA ASP A 4 -16.64 1.15 -7.21
C ASP A 4 -15.76 2.42 -7.31
N GLU A 5 -16.36 3.63 -7.35
CA GLU A 5 -15.61 4.90 -7.51
C GLU A 5 -14.95 5.39 -6.21
N ASN A 6 -15.32 4.84 -5.06
CA ASN A 6 -14.83 5.28 -3.75
C ASN A 6 -14.00 4.22 -3.01
N GLN A 7 -13.64 3.13 -3.68
CA GLN A 7 -12.89 2.05 -3.06
C GLN A 7 -11.38 2.25 -3.15
N ILE A 8 -10.69 1.94 -2.06
CA ILE A 8 -9.22 1.94 -1.99
C ILE A 8 -8.75 0.53 -2.34
N LYS A 9 -7.83 0.44 -3.30
CA LYS A 9 -7.30 -0.85 -3.75
C LYS A 9 -5.87 -1.00 -3.26
N VAL A 10 -5.57 -2.13 -2.62
CA VAL A 10 -4.21 -2.47 -2.22
C VAL A 10 -3.81 -3.77 -2.89
N VAL A 11 -2.77 -3.73 -3.71
CA VAL A 11 -2.20 -4.91 -4.35
C VAL A 11 -0.96 -5.35 -3.59
N VAL A 12 -1.02 -6.53 -2.98
CA VAL A 12 0.08 -7.14 -2.24
C VAL A 12 0.93 -7.98 -3.19
N ASN A 13 2.24 -7.69 -3.23
CA ASN A 13 3.24 -8.40 -4.02
C ASN A 13 2.85 -8.61 -5.51
N LYS A 14 2.08 -7.68 -6.08
CA LYS A 14 1.51 -7.77 -7.45
C LYS A 14 0.65 -9.02 -7.71
N ARG A 15 0.16 -9.69 -6.67
CA ARG A 15 -0.55 -10.98 -6.77
C ARG A 15 -1.94 -10.93 -6.18
N GLU A 16 -2.06 -10.39 -4.98
CA GLU A 16 -3.31 -10.40 -4.22
C GLU A 16 -3.88 -8.99 -4.15
N THR A 17 -5.18 -8.83 -4.43
CA THR A 17 -5.85 -7.53 -4.39
C THR A 17 -6.82 -7.49 -3.23
N MET A 18 -6.62 -6.53 -2.34
CA MET A 18 -7.50 -6.21 -1.22
C MET A 18 -8.25 -4.92 -1.55
N ILE A 19 -9.55 -4.89 -1.26
CA ILE A 19 -10.42 -3.74 -1.51
C ILE A 19 -10.97 -3.26 -0.17
N PHE A 20 -10.85 -1.96 0.07
CA PHE A 20 -11.34 -1.31 1.28
C PHE A 20 -12.33 -0.21 0.93
N ASP A 21 -13.47 -0.18 1.63
CA ASP A 21 -14.49 0.86 1.44
C ASP A 21 -14.15 2.15 2.22
N ASP A 22 -13.23 2.08 3.18
CA ASP A 22 -12.81 3.23 3.97
C ASP A 22 -11.29 3.24 4.29
N MET A 23 -10.76 4.46 4.48
CA MET A 23 -9.34 4.68 4.78
C MET A 23 -8.94 4.15 6.15
N LEU A 24 -9.85 4.04 7.11
CA LEU A 24 -9.52 3.56 8.46
C LEU A 24 -9.16 2.09 8.41
N GLN A 25 -9.93 1.26 7.72
CA GLN A 25 -9.65 -0.16 7.52
C GLN A 25 -8.38 -0.37 6.69
N CYS A 26 -8.18 0.41 5.63
CA CYS A 26 -6.96 0.37 4.84
C CYS A 26 -5.72 0.71 5.69
N ASN A 27 -5.80 1.76 6.51
CA ASN A 27 -4.72 2.12 7.41
C ASN A 27 -4.45 1.03 8.44
N GLN A 28 -5.48 0.43 9.06
CA GLN A 28 -5.31 -0.69 9.98
C GLN A 28 -4.63 -1.90 9.32
N PHE A 29 -4.96 -2.19 8.07
CA PHE A 29 -4.29 -3.23 7.30
C PHE A 29 -2.81 -2.90 7.08
N ILE A 30 -2.50 -1.70 6.59
CA ILE A 30 -1.11 -1.25 6.39
C ILE A 30 -0.35 -1.27 7.72
N ASP A 31 -0.99 -0.83 8.81
CA ASP A 31 -0.40 -0.77 10.15
C ASP A 31 -0.04 -2.15 10.70
N SER A 32 -0.77 -3.21 10.31
CA SER A 32 -0.40 -4.57 10.69
C SER A 32 0.99 -4.95 10.17
N PHE A 33 1.39 -4.45 9.00
CA PHE A 33 2.76 -4.59 8.51
C PHE A 33 3.69 -3.58 9.18
N THR A 34 3.27 -2.34 9.44
CA THR A 34 4.17 -1.35 10.03
C THR A 34 4.64 -1.74 11.42
N ILE A 35 3.83 -2.45 12.21
CA ILE A 35 4.21 -2.99 13.52
C ILE A 35 5.39 -3.98 13.39
N ASP A 36 5.32 -4.87 12.40
CA ASP A 36 6.32 -5.92 12.20
C ASP A 36 7.60 -5.40 11.53
N PHE A 37 7.52 -4.29 10.80
CA PHE A 37 8.58 -3.81 9.91
C PHE A 37 9.01 -2.35 10.16
N ALA A 38 8.61 -1.72 11.27
CA ALA A 38 8.70 -0.27 11.54
C ALA A 38 10.01 0.42 11.12
N ASP A 39 11.15 -0.20 11.42
CA ASP A 39 12.48 0.37 11.15
C ASP A 39 12.94 0.18 9.69
N ASN A 40 12.14 -0.50 8.87
CA ASN A 40 12.51 -1.02 7.55
C ASN A 40 11.40 -0.86 6.51
N ILE A 41 10.71 0.29 6.53
CA ILE A 41 9.64 0.64 5.60
C ILE A 41 10.07 1.81 4.71
N ILE A 42 9.78 1.72 3.41
CA ILE A 42 9.93 2.80 2.46
C ILE A 42 8.55 3.17 1.91
N PHE A 43 8.13 4.41 2.16
CA PHE A 43 6.95 4.99 1.55
C PHE A 43 7.35 5.69 0.26
N GLY A 44 6.80 5.23 -0.86
CA GLY A 44 6.89 5.93 -2.13
C GLY A 44 6.09 7.22 -2.09
N ALA A 45 6.55 8.24 -2.82
CA ALA A 45 5.78 9.46 -2.98
C ALA A 45 4.48 9.16 -3.76
N PRO A 46 3.34 9.75 -3.36
CA PRO A 46 2.10 9.63 -4.12
C PRO A 46 2.29 10.20 -5.53
N LYS A 47 1.81 9.46 -6.52
CA LYS A 47 1.84 9.82 -7.94
C LYS A 47 0.44 10.18 -8.39
N ASP A 48 0.31 11.40 -8.89
CA ASP A 48 -0.96 11.99 -9.29
C ASP A 48 -1.19 11.94 -10.81
N LEU A 49 -0.79 10.83 -11.44
CA LEU A 49 -0.76 10.69 -12.89
C LEU A 49 -2.12 10.28 -13.49
N HIS A 50 -2.98 9.62 -12.70
CA HIS A 50 -4.28 9.13 -13.18
C HIS A 50 -5.38 10.16 -12.88
N PRO A 51 -6.36 10.38 -13.78
CA PRO A 51 -7.46 11.32 -13.52
C PRO A 51 -8.29 10.95 -12.30
N ASP A 52 -8.49 9.65 -12.04
CA ASP A 52 -9.47 9.19 -11.05
C ASP A 52 -8.88 8.80 -9.68
N PHE A 53 -7.57 8.53 -9.62
CA PHE A 53 -6.94 8.03 -8.39
C PHE A 53 -5.49 8.53 -8.22
N VAL A 54 -5.05 8.54 -6.97
CA VAL A 54 -3.67 8.78 -6.57
C VAL A 54 -3.04 7.42 -6.24
N GLN A 55 -1.88 7.14 -6.83
CA GLN A 55 -1.17 5.88 -6.62
C GLN A 55 0.01 6.06 -5.68
N MET A 56 0.23 5.13 -4.78
CA MET A 56 1.38 5.10 -3.88
C MET A 56 1.89 3.66 -3.74
N SER A 57 3.19 3.47 -3.58
CA SER A 57 3.76 2.16 -3.28
C SER A 57 4.44 2.18 -1.92
N ILE A 58 4.28 1.13 -1.13
CA ILE A 58 4.92 0.96 0.19
C ILE A 58 5.71 -0.35 0.16
N ILE A 59 6.96 -0.30 0.61
CA ILE A 59 7.87 -1.44 0.60
C ILE A 59 8.31 -1.74 2.02
N PHE A 60 8.12 -2.97 2.48
CA PHE A 60 8.53 -3.45 3.79
C PHE A 60 9.65 -4.49 3.62
N TYR A 61 10.80 -4.24 4.25
CA TYR A 61 11.93 -5.16 4.30
C TYR A 61 11.95 -5.88 5.64
N ASN A 62 12.28 -7.16 5.66
CA ASN A 62 12.37 -7.90 6.93
C ASN A 62 13.44 -7.27 7.84
N PRO A 63 13.08 -6.85 9.07
CA PRO A 63 13.95 -6.06 9.93
C PRO A 63 15.03 -6.90 10.61
N TYR A 64 14.86 -8.21 10.64
CA TYR A 64 15.78 -9.14 11.29
C TYR A 64 16.93 -9.58 10.37
N GLN A 65 17.02 -9.00 9.16
CA GLN A 65 18.07 -9.30 8.19
C GLN A 65 18.73 -7.99 7.76
N GLU A 66 20.05 -7.90 7.87
CA GLU A 66 20.82 -6.81 7.25
C GLU A 66 20.59 -6.83 5.75
N LYS A 67 20.10 -5.73 5.15
CA LYS A 67 19.77 -5.59 3.72
C LYS A 67 20.72 -6.36 2.80
N PRO A 68 20.41 -7.60 2.39
CA PRO A 68 21.19 -8.32 1.41
C PRO A 68 20.64 -8.01 0.02
N ASN A 69 21.50 -8.04 -1.01
CA ASN A 69 21.03 -8.03 -2.39
C ASN A 69 20.16 -9.29 -2.63
N GLY A 70 18.86 -9.10 -2.85
CA GLY A 70 17.91 -10.18 -3.14
C GLY A 70 16.95 -10.55 -1.99
N GLN A 71 16.78 -9.70 -0.99
CA GLN A 71 15.76 -9.92 0.05
C GLN A 71 14.34 -9.96 -0.54
N GLU A 72 13.52 -10.88 -0.03
CA GLU A 72 12.08 -10.82 -0.26
C GLU A 72 11.52 -9.60 0.49
N VAL A 73 10.70 -8.82 -0.22
CA VAL A 73 10.02 -7.64 0.32
C VAL A 73 8.53 -7.83 0.22
N VAL A 74 7.79 -7.20 1.13
CA VAL A 74 6.35 -6.99 0.93
C VAL A 74 6.19 -5.68 0.20
N LEU A 75 5.59 -5.72 -0.98
CA LEU A 75 5.22 -4.56 -1.77
C LEU A 75 3.70 -4.37 -1.69
N LEU A 76 3.27 -3.18 -1.27
CA LEU A 76 1.88 -2.76 -1.34
C LEU A 76 1.77 -1.65 -2.38
N ASP A 77 0.97 -1.84 -3.42
CA ASP A 77 0.55 -0.75 -4.30
C ASP A 77 -0.86 -0.32 -3.94
N VAL A 78 -1.01 0.94 -3.56
CA VAL A 78 -2.23 1.53 -3.05
C VAL A 78 -2.75 2.52 -4.08
N ASP A 79 -3.95 2.26 -4.60
CA ASP A 79 -4.69 3.17 -5.43
C ASP A 79 -5.82 3.79 -4.59
N MET A 80 -5.72 5.08 -4.32
CA MET A 80 -6.70 5.84 -3.55
C MET A 80 -7.54 6.72 -4.48
N PRO A 81 -8.88 6.66 -4.40
CA PRO A 81 -9.72 7.50 -5.23
C PRO A 81 -9.52 8.98 -4.89
N LYS A 82 -9.52 9.84 -5.90
CA LYS A 82 -9.58 11.29 -5.67
C LYS A 82 -10.99 11.62 -5.23
N LYS A 83 -11.15 12.16 -4.01
CA LYS A 83 -12.44 12.73 -3.62
C LYS A 83 -12.75 13.89 -4.57
N ASN A 84 -13.86 13.77 -5.30
CA ASN A 84 -14.49 14.89 -6.01
C ASN A 84 -15.01 15.94 -5.03
#